data_AF-A0AAW5VLE9-F1
#
_entry.id   AF-A0AAW5VLE9-F1
#
_cell.length_a   1.000
_cell.length_b   1.000
_cell.length_c   1.000
_cell.angle_alpha   90.00
_cell.angle_beta   90.00
_cell.angle_gamma   90.00
#
_symmetry.space_group_name_H-M   'P 1'
#
loop_
_entity.id
_entity.type
_entity.pdbx_description
1 polymer ?
#
loop_
_entity_poly.entity_id
_entity_poly.type
_entity_poly.pdbx_seq_one_letter_code
_entity_poly.pdbx_strand_id
1 'polypeptide(L)' 'MITVYEVFDADPEPLKNAKLATLDLFNNAMSFYNQKNYEQAQLLFIQCLANNPHDTVSKIYLTRTFDSSGKSWEQ' A
#
# COMPACT_ATOMS: atom_id res chain seq x y z
N MET A 1 5.49 9.75 12.83
CA MET A 1 4.86 9.77 11.49
C MET A 1 3.39 9.41 11.70
N ILE A 2 2.46 10.20 11.16
CA ILE A 2 1.01 9.91 11.25
C ILE A 2 0.67 9.02 10.05
N THR A 3 0.43 7.74 10.32
CA THR A 3 0.01 6.77 9.31
C THR A 3 -1.51 6.93 9.13
N VAL A 4 -1.92 7.63 8.08
CA VAL A 4 -3.34 7.75 7.72
C VAL A 4 -3.79 6.40 7.19
N TYR A 5 -4.55 5.66 8.00
CA TYR A 5 -5.33 4.52 7.56
C TYR A 5 -6.77 5.02 7.36
N GLU A 6 -7.29 4.95 6.15
CA GLU A 6 -8.73 5.15 5.94
C GLU A 6 -9.50 4.10 6.74
N VAL A 7 -10.43 4.56 7.56
CA VAL A 7 -11.21 3.70 8.46
C VAL A 7 -12.26 2.96 7.62
N PHE A 8 -12.06 1.66 7.38
CA PHE A 8 -12.96 0.81 6.62
C PHE A 8 -14.09 0.18 7.47
N ASP A 9 -14.73 0.96 8.36
CA ASP A 9 -15.50 0.44 9.49
C ASP A 9 -16.91 -0.16 9.20
N ALA A 10 -17.41 -0.19 7.96
CA ALA A 10 -18.84 -0.48 7.78
C ALA A 10 -19.22 -1.37 6.57
N ASP A 11 -18.59 -2.55 6.39
CA ASP A 11 -19.06 -3.51 5.37
C ASP A 11 -19.13 -4.99 5.85
N PRO A 12 -20.14 -5.75 5.36
CA PRO A 12 -20.42 -7.13 5.77
C PRO A 12 -19.36 -8.16 5.32
N GLU A 13 -19.35 -9.31 6.00
CA GLU A 13 -18.29 -10.35 6.03
C GLU A 13 -17.66 -10.81 4.69
N PRO A 14 -18.36 -10.88 3.54
CA PRO A 14 -17.74 -11.27 2.27
C PRO A 14 -16.78 -10.21 1.71
N LEU A 15 -17.10 -8.92 1.93
CA LEU A 15 -16.19 -7.82 1.60
C LEU A 15 -14.96 -7.82 2.49
N LYS A 16 -15.08 -8.36 3.72
CA LYS A 16 -14.00 -8.41 4.70
C LYS A 16 -12.79 -9.19 4.19
N ASN A 17 -12.94 -10.31 3.47
CA ASN A 17 -11.78 -11.05 2.96
C ASN A 17 -11.06 -10.35 1.81
N ALA A 18 -11.79 -9.71 0.89
CA ALA A 18 -11.17 -8.92 -0.18
C ALA A 18 -10.49 -7.67 0.40
N LYS A 19 -11.14 -7.02 1.38
CA LYS A 19 -10.67 -5.82 2.07
C LYS A 19 -9.52 -6.12 3.05
N LEU A 20 -9.53 -7.31 3.67
CA LEU A 20 -8.43 -7.83 4.48
C LEU A 20 -7.24 -8.21 3.61
N ALA A 21 -7.43 -8.82 2.45
CA ALA A 21 -6.33 -9.11 1.55
C ALA A 21 -5.60 -7.82 1.11
N THR A 22 -6.33 -6.75 0.80
CA THR A 22 -5.72 -5.44 0.51
C THR A 22 -5.09 -4.81 1.76
N LEU A 23 -5.69 -4.95 2.93
CA LEU A 23 -5.14 -4.43 4.20
C LEU A 23 -3.86 -5.18 4.63
N ASP A 24 -3.82 -6.50 4.45
CA ASP A 24 -2.68 -7.37 4.78
C ASP A 24 -1.53 -7.11 3.80
N LEU A 25 -1.82 -6.99 2.50
CA LEU A 25 -0.85 -6.53 1.50
C LEU A 25 -0.27 -5.16 1.86
N PHE A 26 -1.13 -4.21 2.26
CA PHE A 26 -0.70 -2.86 2.67
C PHE A 26 0.14 -2.89 3.95
N ASN A 27 -0.25 -3.65 4.96
CA ASN A 27 0.52 -3.80 6.21
C ASN A 27 1.87 -4.48 5.96
N ASN A 28 1.91 -5.50 5.09
CA ASN A 28 3.17 -6.11 4.67
C ASN A 28 4.04 -5.09 3.93
N ALA A 29 3.47 -4.28 3.02
CA ALA A 29 4.19 -3.22 2.31
C ALA A 29 4.79 -2.21 3.29
N MET A 30 4.03 -1.80 4.30
CA MET A 30 4.49 -0.92 5.38
C MET A 30 5.59 -1.56 6.23
N SER A 31 5.51 -2.86 6.50
CA SER A 31 6.56 -3.59 7.20
C SER A 31 7.87 -3.58 6.42
N PHE A 32 7.82 -3.82 5.10
CA PHE A 32 9.00 -3.71 4.23
C PHE A 32 9.50 -2.27 4.13
N TYR A 33 8.62 -1.27 4.06
CA TYR A 33 8.98 0.14 4.07
C TYR A 33 9.73 0.53 5.36
N ASN A 34 9.25 0.07 6.52
CA ASN A 34 9.94 0.28 7.81
C ASN A 34 11.31 -0.42 7.86
N GLN A 35 11.46 -1.55 7.16
CA GLN A 35 12.73 -2.25 7.00
C GLN A 35 13.65 -1.61 5.94
N LYS A 36 13.26 -0.46 5.35
CA LYS A 36 13.94 0.19 4.20
C LYS A 36 14.02 -0.69 2.94
N ASN A 37 13.22 -1.75 2.88
CA ASN A 37 13.11 -2.61 1.71
C ASN A 37 12.04 -2.05 0.76
N TYR A 38 12.40 -0.97 0.07
CA TYR A 38 11.47 -0.27 -0.80
C TYR A 38 11.03 -1.09 -2.02
N GLU A 39 11.87 -1.99 -2.54
CA GLU A 39 11.50 -2.85 -3.69
C GLU A 39 10.35 -3.80 -3.34
N GLN A 40 10.41 -4.48 -2.20
CA GLN A 40 9.32 -5.35 -1.75
C GLN A 40 8.06 -4.56 -1.40
N ALA A 41 8.23 -3.39 -0.76
CA ALA A 41 7.11 -2.50 -0.48
C ALA A 41 6.40 -2.03 -1.76
N GLN A 42 7.16 -1.65 -2.79
CA GLN A 42 6.62 -1.22 -4.10
C GLN A 42 5.79 -2.31 -4.75
N LEU A 43 6.28 -3.55 -4.80
CA LEU A 43 5.55 -4.68 -5.38
C LEU A 43 4.20 -4.89 -4.69
N LEU A 44 4.15 -4.75 -3.37
CA LEU A 44 2.92 -4.91 -2.61
C LEU A 44 1.96 -3.73 -2.79
N PHE A 45 2.44 -2.49 -2.87
CA PHE A 45 1.61 -1.32 -3.20
C PHE A 45 1.05 -1.40 -4.64
N ILE A 46 1.84 -1.89 -5.61
CA ILE A 46 1.36 -2.12 -6.98
C ILE A 46 0.26 -3.19 -6.99
N GLN A 47 0.42 -4.29 -6.24
CA GLN A 47 -0.63 -5.30 -6.11
C GLN A 47 -1.89 -4.75 -5.43
N CYS A 48 -1.75 -3.87 -4.44
CA CYS A 48 -2.87 -3.17 -3.83
C CYS A 48 -3.62 -2.31 -4.86
N LEU A 49 -2.89 -1.56 -5.69
CA LEU A 49 -3.44 -0.76 -6.78
C LEU A 49 -4.04 -1.57 -7.93
N ALA A 50 -3.53 -2.78 -8.18
CA ALA A 50 -4.10 -3.69 -9.17
C ALA A 50 -5.49 -4.19 -8.73
N ASN A 51 -5.67 -4.42 -7.43
CA ASN A 51 -6.96 -4.82 -6.85
C ASN A 51 -7.90 -3.62 -6.65
N ASN A 52 -7.36 -2.46 -6.29
CA ASN A 52 -8.11 -1.22 -6.13
C ASN A 52 -7.35 -0.02 -6.72
N PRO A 53 -7.52 0.29 -8.01
CA PRO A 53 -6.80 1.39 -8.66
C PRO A 53 -7.21 2.78 -8.17
N HIS A 54 -8.30 2.87 -7.40
CA HIS A 54 -8.78 4.09 -6.76
C HIS A 54 -8.14 4.34 -5.38
N ASP A 55 -7.34 3.41 -4.88
CA ASP A 55 -6.67 3.54 -3.59
C ASP A 55 -5.59 4.63 -3.66
N THR A 56 -5.93 5.80 -3.11
CA THR A 56 -5.06 6.99 -3.18
C THR A 56 -3.90 6.85 -2.19
N VAL A 57 -4.11 6.19 -1.06
CA VAL A 57 -3.10 5.96 -0.03
C VAL A 57 -1.95 5.10 -0.59
N SER A 58 -2.28 4.02 -1.29
CA SER A 58 -1.31 3.12 -1.92
C SER A 58 -0.47 3.84 -2.98
N LYS A 59 -1.05 4.75 -3.77
CA LYS A 59 -0.29 5.61 -4.70
C LYS A 59 0.68 6.53 -3.96
N ILE A 60 0.23 7.20 -2.90
CA ILE A 60 1.07 8.11 -2.11
C ILE A 60 2.27 7.36 -1.52
N TYR A 61 2.04 6.20 -0.90
CA TYR A 61 3.12 5.41 -0.33
C TYR A 61 4.05 4.83 -1.40
N LEU A 62 3.52 4.38 -2.54
CA LEU A 62 4.33 3.95 -3.67
C LEU A 62 5.27 5.08 -4.15
N THR A 63 4.76 6.27 -4.38
CA THR A 63 5.59 7.43 -4.75
C THR A 63 6.65 7.75 -3.71
N ARG A 64 6.32 7.68 -2.41
CA ARG A 64 7.29 7.86 -1.31
C ARG A 64 8.39 6.81 -1.30
N THR A 65 8.05 5.55 -1.59
CA THR A 65 9.04 4.47 -1.67
C THR A 65 10.01 4.69 -2.84
N PHE A 66 9.53 5.21 -3.98
CA PHE A 66 10.39 5.57 -5.11
C PHE A 66 11.35 6.71 -4.76
N ASP A 67 10.82 7.80 -4.21
CA ASP A 67 11.61 8.95 -3.73
C ASP A 67 12.69 8.50 -2.72
N SER A 68 12.31 7.68 -1.75
CA SER A 68 13.23 7.16 -0.72
C SER A 68 14.26 6.15 -1.26
N SER A 69 13.94 5.44 -2.34
CA SER A 69 14.85 4.50 -2.99
C SER A 69 15.83 5.17 -3.97
N GLY A 70 15.70 6.49 -4.21
CA GLY A 70 16.47 7.22 -5.21
C GLY A 70 16.18 6.81 -6.65
N LYS A 71 15.14 5.99 -6.89
CA LYS A 71 14.65 5.63 -8.21
C LYS A 71 13.55 6.63 -8.57
N SER A 72 13.90 7.60 -9.42
CA SER A 72 12.93 8.50 -10.05
C SER A 72 11.96 7.65 -10.89
N TRP A 73 10.65 7.79 -10.69
CA TRP A 73 9.63 7.16 -11.53
C TRP A 73 9.53 7.89 -12.88
N GLU A 74 10.63 8.22 -13.54
CA GLU A 74 10.57 8.86 -14.85
C GLU A 74 10.16 7.84 -15.92
N GLN A 75 8.88 7.88 -16.31
CA GLN A 75 8.46 7.84 -17.71
C GLN A 75 7.30 8.80 -17.94
#